data_AF-A0A919X161-F1
#
_entry.id   AF-A0A919X161-F1
#
_cell.length_a   1.000
_cell.length_b   1.000
_cell.length_c   1.000
_cell.angle_alpha   90.00
_cell.angle_beta   90.00
_cell.angle_gamma   90.00
#
_symmetry.space_group_name_H-M   'P 1'
#
loop_
_entity.id
_entity.type
_entity.pdbx_description
1 polymer ?
#
loop_
_entity_poly.entity_id
_entity_poly.type
_entity_poly.pdbx_seq_one_letter_code
_entity_poly.pdbx_strand_id
1 'polypeptide(L)' 'MGEISEFKGGEKAPNNGVYIEVGETGSGVKDPQQISMKAGEKFPETTNDDRVWKNKRSQSRPGQTRRQTSN' A
#
# COMPACT_ATOMS: atom_id res chain seq x y z
N MET A 1 11.14 -6.19 -12.48
CA MET A 1 10.48 -4.87 -12.39
C MET A 1 9.64 -4.89 -11.13
N GLY A 2 9.97 -4.03 -10.15
CA GLY A 2 9.25 -3.97 -8.88
C GLY A 2 7.85 -3.39 -9.08
N GLU A 3 6.84 -4.11 -8.64
CA GLU A 3 5.46 -3.64 -8.66
C GLU A 3 5.33 -2.50 -7.64
N ILE A 4 5.19 -1.26 -8.11
CA ILE A 4 4.91 -0.11 -7.25
C ILE A 4 3.59 -0.40 -6.54
N SER A 5 3.66 -0.49 -5.21
CA SER A 5 2.53 -0.82 -4.35
C SER A 5 2.27 0.25 -3.31
N GLU A 6 3.01 1.36 -3.36
CA GLU A 6 2.90 2.55 -2.51
C GLU A 6 2.46 3.72 -3.37
N PHE A 7 1.39 4.39 -2.95
CA PHE A 7 0.76 5.47 -3.71
C PHE A 7 0.57 6.71 -2.84
N LYS A 8 0.89 7.89 -3.37
CA LYS A 8 0.65 9.17 -2.67
C LYS A 8 -0.75 9.72 -2.96
N GLY A 9 -1.19 10.68 -2.15
CA GLY A 9 -2.43 11.41 -2.39
C GLY A 9 -2.47 12.01 -3.81
N GLY A 10 -3.60 11.86 -4.50
CA GLY A 10 -3.77 12.33 -5.89
C GLY A 10 -3.32 11.36 -6.98
N GLU A 11 -2.58 10.30 -6.66
CA GLU A 11 -2.25 9.25 -7.63
C GLU A 11 -3.47 8.42 -8.02
N LYS A 12 -3.40 7.70 -9.15
CA LYS A 12 -4.51 6.85 -9.61
C LYS A 12 -4.32 5.41 -9.15
N ALA A 13 -5.37 4.82 -8.60
CA ALA A 13 -5.40 3.41 -8.25
C ALA A 13 -5.19 2.55 -9.51
N PRO A 14 -4.17 1.67 -9.57
CA PRO A 14 -3.91 0.84 -10.74
C PRO A 14 -4.91 -0.31 -10.89
N ASN A 15 -5.48 -0.76 -9.77
CA ASN A 15 -6.43 -1.86 -9.72
C ASN A 15 -7.55 -1.59 -8.73
N ASN A 16 -8.65 -2.29 -8.91
CA ASN A 16 -9.76 -2.31 -7.96
C ASN A 16 -9.38 -3.13 -6.73
N GLY A 17 -9.57 -2.56 -5.55
CA GLY A 17 -9.19 -3.21 -4.30
C GLY A 17 -9.38 -2.32 -3.09
N VAL A 18 -9.00 -2.87 -1.93
CA VAL A 18 -8.96 -2.13 -0.67
C VAL A 18 -7.54 -1.66 -0.45
N TYR A 19 -7.38 -0.36 -0.26
CA TYR A 19 -6.12 0.29 0.06
C TYR A 19 -6.14 0.70 1.52
N ILE A 20 -4.99 0.61 2.16
CA ILE A 20 -4.78 0.98 3.55
C ILE A 20 -3.64 1.98 3.64
N GLU A 21 -3.81 2.97 4.50
CA GLU A 21 -2.79 3.96 4.78
C GLU A 21 -1.68 3.34 5.64
N VAL A 22 -0.44 3.52 5.22
CA VAL A 22 0.78 3.09 5.91
C VAL A 22 1.79 4.23 5.89
N GLY A 23 2.83 4.18 6.72
CA GLY A 23 3.92 5.16 6.66
C GLY A 23 4.72 4.99 5.37
N GLU A 24 5.47 6.01 4.95
CA GLU A 24 6.31 5.98 3.75
C GLU A 24 7.27 4.78 3.72
N THR A 25 7.68 4.28 4.89
CA THR A 25 8.53 3.09 5.04
C THR A 25 7.78 1.74 5.04
N GLY A 26 6.45 1.75 4.87
CA GLY A 26 5.59 0.59 5.05
C GLY A 26 5.32 0.24 6.52
N SER A 27 5.64 1.14 7.45
CA SER A 27 5.36 0.97 8.88
C SER A 27 3.87 1.20 9.18
N GLY A 28 3.35 0.53 10.22
CA GLY A 28 1.99 0.79 10.71
C GLY A 28 1.85 2.22 11.21
N VAL A 29 0.78 2.91 10.81
CA VAL A 29 0.44 4.24 11.31
C VAL A 29 -0.57 4.14 12.45
N LYS A 30 -0.65 5.20 13.26
CA LYS A 30 -1.71 5.34 14.25
C LYS A 30 -3.03 5.64 13.53
N ASP A 31 -4.01 4.76 13.72
CA ASP A 31 -5.34 4.79 13.10
C ASP A 31 -5.29 4.76 11.56
N PRO A 32 -4.90 3.61 10.95
CA PRO A 32 -4.78 3.49 9.51
C PRO A 32 -6.15 3.54 8.84
N GLN A 33 -6.30 4.43 7.87
CA GLN A 33 -7.52 4.52 7.07
C GLN A 33 -7.56 3.41 6.02
N GLN A 34 -8.76 2.86 5.77
CA GLN A 34 -8.99 1.86 4.74
C GLN A 34 -10.04 2.37 3.77
N ILE A 35 -9.72 2.35 2.48
CA ILE A 35 -10.60 2.83 1.42
C ILE A 35 -10.72 1.76 0.33
N SER A 36 -11.94 1.49 -0.11
CA SER A 36 -12.21 0.65 -1.27
C SER A 36 -12.24 1.52 -2.51
N MET A 37 -11.35 1.26 -3.46
CA MET A 37 -11.21 2.04 -4.69
C MET A 37 -11.27 1.14 -5.92
N LYS A 38 -11.69 1.72 -7.04
CA LYS A 38 -11.69 1.12 -8.37
C LYS A 38 -10.46 1.60 -9.16
N ALA A 39 -10.07 0.81 -10.16
CA ALA A 39 -8.98 1.19 -11.05
C ALA A 39 -9.29 2.54 -11.74
N GLY A 40 -8.32 3.46 -11.70
CA GLY A 40 -8.43 4.80 -12.26
C GLY A 40 -8.94 5.88 -11.30
N GLU A 41 -9.45 5.52 -10.11
CA GLU A 41 -9.85 6.49 -9.09
C GLU A 41 -8.63 7.14 -8.43
N LYS A 42 -8.75 8.42 -8.04
CA LYS A 42 -7.65 9.14 -7.40
C LYS A 42 -7.64 8.92 -5.90
N PHE A 43 -6.47 8.63 -5.33
CA PHE A 43 -6.29 8.53 -3.89
C PHE A 43 -6.62 9.87 -3.23
N PRO A 44 -7.37 9.87 -2.11
CA PRO A 44 -7.56 11.09 -1.33
C PRO A 44 -6.22 11.57 -0.80
N GLU A 45 -6.11 12.87 -0.57
CA GLU A 45 -4.94 13.43 0.12
C GLU A 45 -4.80 12.79 1.50
N THR A 46 -3.60 12.31 1.79
CA THR A 46 -3.29 11.76 3.10
C THR A 46 -3.22 12.89 4.11
N THR A 47 -3.60 12.62 5.36
CA THR A 47 -3.56 13.63 6.43
C THR A 47 -2.13 14.07 6.79
N ASN A 48 -1.12 13.33 6.33
CA ASN A 48 0.29 13.66 6.49
C ASN A 48 1.06 13.20 5.22
N ASP A 49 2.00 14.02 4.76
CA ASP A 49 2.95 13.73 3.67
C ASP A 49 3.78 12.46 3.90
N ASP A 50 4.00 12.06 5.17
CA ASP A 50 4.70 10.83 5.54
C ASP A 50 3.87 9.55 5.32
N ARG A 51 2.63 9.66 4.82
CA ARG A 51 1.73 8.52 4.64
C ARG A 51 1.50 8.20 3.17
N VAL A 52 1.41 6.91 2.88
CA VAL A 52 1.15 6.37 1.55
C VAL A 52 0.04 5.32 1.61
N TRP A 53 -0.68 5.17 0.51
CA TRP A 53 -1.68 4.14 0.32
C TRP A 53 -1.01 2.86 -0.18
N LYS A 54 -1.34 1.73 0.43
CA LYS A 54 -0.84 0.42 0.04
C LYS A 54 -1.99 -0.54 -0.19
N ASN A 55 -1.88 -1.37 -1.23
CA ASN A 55 -2.93 -2.35 -1.50
C ASN A 55 -2.93 -3.43 -0.40
N LYS A 56 -4.05 -3.58 0.31
CA LYS A 56 -4.22 -4.58 1.38
C LYS A 56 -4.01 -6.01 0.88
N ARG A 57 -4.36 -6.29 -0.38
CA ARG A 57 -4.14 -7.60 -1.00
C ARG A 57 -2.66 -7.93 -1.20
N SER A 58 -1.82 -6.91 -1.40
CA SER A 58 -0.36 -7.07 -1.43
C SER A 58 0.18 -7.37 -0.03
N GLN A 59 -0.37 -6.72 1.01
CA GLN A 59 -0.05 -7.05 2.42
C GLN A 59 -0.43 -8.49 2.78
N SER A 60 -1.57 -9.00 2.28
CA SER A 60 -2.01 -10.38 2.52
C SER A 60 -1.29 -11.43 1.66
N ARG A 61 -0.39 -11.02 0.75
CA ARG A 61 0.56 -11.93 0.13
C ARG A 61 1.85 -11.91 0.94
N PRO A 62 2.04 -12.82 1.91
CA PRO A 62 3.38 -13.12 2.42
C PRO A 62 4.16 -13.82 1.29
N GLY A 63 4.60 -13.04 0.31
CA GLY A 63 5.43 -13.48 -0.79
C GLY A 63 6.90 -13.30 -0.44
N GLN A 64 7.50 -14.37 0.09
CA GLN A 64 8.86 -14.79 -0.26
C GLN A 64 10.02 -13.78 -0.03
N THR A 65 10.47 -13.69 1.20
CA THR A 65 11.84 -14.18 1.45
C THR A 65 11.68 -15.57 2.05
N ARG A 66 11.76 -16.60 1.19
CA ARG A 66 12.30 -17.87 1.66
C ARG A 66 13.74 -17.57 2.05
N ARG A 67 13.96 -17.26 3.34
CA ARG A 67 15.23 -17.60 3.98
C ARG A 67 15.32 -19.11 3.89
N GLN A 68 15.88 -19.62 2.79
CA GLN A 68 16.40 -20.97 2.78
C GLN A 68 17.70 -20.89 3.55
N THR A 69 17.66 -21.49 4.74
CA THR A 69 18.77 -21.70 5.64
C THR A 69 19.85 -22.55 4.99
N SER A 70 21.09 -22.26 5.40
CA SER A 70 22.26 -23.15 5.50
C SER A 70 23.05 -23.49 4.24
N ASN A 71 24.34 -23.10 4.27
CA ASN A 71 25.43 -24.07 4.38
C ASN A 71 26.59 -23.46 5.19
#